data_AF-A0A957UG24-F1
#
_entry.id   AF-A0A957UG24-F1
#
_cell.length_a   1.000
_cell.length_b   1.000
_cell.length_c   1.000
_cell.angle_alpha   90.00
_cell.angle_beta   90.00
_cell.angle_gamma   90.00
#
_symmetry.space_group_name_H-M   'P 1'
#
loop_
_entity.id
_entity.type
_entity.pdbx_description
1 polymer ?
#
loop_
_entity_poly.entity_id
_entity_poly.type
_entity_poly.pdbx_seq_one_letter_code
_entity_poly.pdbx_strand_id
1 'polypeptide(L)'
;QNILKTYMVTVFALLLLITAIGVLQMGFPFTTAQNTMMSFFARGAPPAILSLTAVAAINRTRLSANILHFTLPAAFLLFFLGLLLYTGAFFVTQRGLATIEMTPEMVGVIERTARVAPGSLSGEELYNTAVRYSAQTALVTFFVLTGILLMVFADPPVRWFAGGSPFQHGQWLSAAGAVALIAGYYVVLLVPGLREFFELVPLPPLFHAAILVSTVLWLFLQRYAWRANLLERFLDIPHGDNISAAKTDGSV
;
A
#
# COMPACT_ATOMS: atom_id res chain seq x y z
N GLN A 1 -0.28 16.26 10.09
CA GLN A 1 0.74 16.32 9.02
C GLN A 1 1.20 14.93 8.57
N ASN A 2 1.47 13.98 9.48
CA ASN A 2 1.73 12.57 9.11
C ASN A 2 0.57 11.92 8.34
N ILE A 3 -0.67 12.26 8.69
CA ILE A 3 -1.89 11.86 7.97
C ILE A 3 -1.85 12.25 6.49
N LEU A 4 -1.45 13.50 6.19
CA LEU A 4 -1.36 14.00 4.82
C LEU A 4 -0.30 13.26 4.01
N LYS A 5 0.85 12.95 4.63
CA LYS A 5 1.94 12.19 4.00
C LYS A 5 1.47 10.79 3.57
N THR A 6 0.86 10.04 4.48
CA THR A 6 0.35 8.68 4.19
C THR A 6 -0.75 8.72 3.13
N TYR A 7 -1.64 9.72 3.20
CA TYR A 7 -2.69 9.90 2.19
C TYR A 7 -2.11 10.21 0.81
N MET A 8 -1.18 11.16 0.70
CA MET A 8 -0.57 11.52 -0.59
C MET A 8 0.21 10.36 -1.21
N VAL A 9 0.90 9.53 -0.42
CA VAL A 9 1.60 8.34 -0.92
C VAL A 9 0.64 7.41 -1.66
N THR A 10 -0.44 7.04 -0.97
CA THR A 10 -1.42 6.12 -1.53
C THR A 10 -2.14 6.71 -2.74
N VAL A 11 -2.51 8.00 -2.70
CA VAL A 11 -3.17 8.68 -3.83
C VAL A 11 -2.26 8.73 -5.05
N PHE A 12 -1.00 9.16 -4.90
CA PHE A 12 -0.06 9.20 -6.03
C PHE A 12 0.23 7.82 -6.60
N ALA A 13 0.46 6.82 -5.74
CA ALA A 13 0.66 5.44 -6.18
C ALA A 13 -0.55 4.92 -6.97
N LEU A 14 -1.77 5.17 -6.49
CA LEU A 14 -3.01 4.77 -7.17
C LEU A 14 -3.17 5.45 -8.53
N LEU A 15 -2.88 6.75 -8.63
CA LEU A 15 -2.95 7.48 -9.90
C LEU A 15 -1.98 6.88 -10.93
N LEU A 16 -0.71 6.69 -10.55
CA LEU A 16 0.29 6.08 -11.43
C LEU A 16 -0.13 4.66 -11.85
N LEU A 17 -0.68 3.88 -10.92
CA LEU A 17 -1.09 2.50 -11.16
C LEU A 17 -2.29 2.40 -12.10
N ILE A 18 -3.31 3.24 -11.90
CA ILE A 18 -4.48 3.31 -12.80
C ILE A 18 -4.03 3.71 -14.20
N THR A 19 -3.15 4.71 -14.33
CA THR A 19 -2.61 5.13 -15.62
C THR A 19 -1.84 4.00 -16.30
N ALA A 20 -0.92 3.33 -15.60
CA ALA A 20 -0.10 2.26 -16.19
C ALA A 20 -0.93 1.04 -16.61
N ILE A 21 -1.86 0.59 -15.76
CA ILE A 21 -2.72 -0.56 -16.07
C ILE A 21 -3.70 -0.20 -17.20
N GLY A 22 -4.19 1.04 -17.24
CA GLY A 22 -5.01 1.54 -18.35
C GLY A 22 -4.26 1.52 -19.68
N VAL A 23 -2.99 1.95 -19.70
CA VAL A 23 -2.10 1.86 -20.89
C VAL A 23 -1.90 0.40 -21.31
N LEU A 24 -1.76 -0.51 -20.36
CA LEU A 24 -1.61 -1.95 -20.64
C LEU A 24 -2.93 -2.64 -21.00
N GLN A 25 -4.06 -1.92 -21.01
CA GLN A 25 -5.39 -2.43 -21.35
C GLN A 25 -5.84 -3.65 -20.53
N MET A 26 -5.32 -3.83 -19.32
CA MET A 26 -5.66 -4.98 -18.46
C MET A 26 -6.91 -4.76 -17.58
N GLY A 27 -7.70 -3.72 -17.90
CA GLY A 27 -8.89 -3.34 -17.13
C GLY A 27 -8.57 -2.41 -15.97
N PHE A 28 -9.46 -2.35 -14.99
CA PHE A 28 -9.33 -1.43 -13.86
C PHE A 28 -8.71 -2.15 -12.63
N PRO A 29 -7.82 -1.49 -11.87
CA PRO A 29 -7.06 -2.17 -10.81
C PRO A 29 -7.84 -2.50 -9.54
N PHE A 30 -8.98 -1.85 -9.28
CA PHE A 30 -9.72 -2.01 -8.03
C PHE A 30 -11.23 -1.86 -8.23
N THR A 31 -12.04 -2.74 -7.67
CA THR A 31 -13.48 -2.48 -7.66
C THR A 31 -13.86 -1.34 -6.70
N THR A 32 -15.11 -0.88 -6.77
CA THR A 32 -15.63 0.15 -5.84
C THR A 32 -15.58 -0.33 -4.39
N ALA A 33 -15.94 -1.60 -4.13
CA ALA A 33 -15.93 -2.18 -2.80
C ALA A 33 -14.49 -2.31 -2.26
N GLN A 34 -13.55 -2.75 -3.10
CA GLN A 34 -12.13 -2.82 -2.79
C GLN A 34 -11.51 -1.44 -2.50
N ASN A 35 -11.91 -0.41 -3.24
CA ASN A 35 -11.47 0.96 -2.97
C ASN A 35 -11.97 1.48 -1.61
N THR A 36 -13.19 1.10 -1.21
CA THR A 36 -13.74 1.40 0.12
C THR A 36 -12.92 0.73 1.21
N MET A 37 -12.56 -0.56 1.02
CA MET A 37 -11.70 -1.31 1.93
C MET A 37 -10.34 -0.62 2.14
N MET A 38 -9.66 -0.27 1.05
CA MET A 38 -8.38 0.44 1.11
C MET A 38 -8.53 1.81 1.77
N SER A 39 -9.64 2.51 1.51
CA SER A 39 -9.91 3.80 2.16
C SER A 39 -10.02 3.66 3.67
N PHE A 40 -10.65 2.59 4.16
CA PHE A 40 -10.73 2.33 5.60
C PHE A 40 -9.38 1.89 6.18
N PHE A 41 -8.81 0.76 5.75
CA PHE A 41 -7.63 0.19 6.42
C PHE A 41 -6.33 0.94 6.15
N ALA A 42 -6.09 1.39 4.91
CA ALA A 42 -4.82 2.03 4.54
C ALA A 42 -4.82 3.55 4.79
N ARG A 43 -5.99 4.19 4.74
CA ARG A 43 -6.09 5.65 4.72
C ARG A 43 -6.92 6.26 5.86
N GLY A 44 -7.90 5.54 6.41
CA GLY A 44 -8.84 6.08 7.41
C GLY A 44 -8.50 5.69 8.84
N ALA A 45 -8.34 4.40 9.08
CA ALA A 45 -8.00 3.86 10.39
C ALA A 45 -6.62 4.32 10.89
N PRO A 46 -5.56 4.39 10.06
CA PRO A 46 -4.25 4.79 10.56
C PRO A 46 -4.23 6.22 11.11
N PRO A 47 -4.79 7.24 10.43
CA PRO A 47 -5.00 8.57 11.02
C PRO A 47 -5.78 8.59 12.33
N ALA A 48 -6.83 7.77 12.45
CA ALA A 48 -7.64 7.72 13.67
C ALA A 48 -6.85 7.13 14.85
N ILE A 49 -6.02 6.10 14.61
CA ILE A 49 -5.16 5.56 15.66
C ILE A 49 -4.05 6.57 16.01
N LEU A 50 -3.45 7.20 15.00
CA LEU A 50 -2.41 8.21 15.22
C LEU A 50 -2.97 9.43 15.98
N SER A 51 -4.22 9.84 15.78
CA SER A 51 -4.80 10.95 16.54
C SER A 51 -4.99 10.59 18.02
N LEU A 52 -5.40 9.36 18.34
CA LEU A 52 -5.48 8.86 19.71
C LEU A 52 -4.09 8.86 20.37
N THR A 53 -3.05 8.45 19.64
CA THR A 53 -1.66 8.48 20.15
C THR A 53 -1.14 9.91 20.35
N ALA A 54 -1.55 10.86 19.50
CA ALA A 54 -1.11 12.24 19.57
C ALA A 54 -1.68 12.98 20.79
N VAL A 55 -2.88 12.61 21.26
CA VAL A 55 -3.45 13.14 22.51
C VAL A 55 -2.64 12.65 23.72
N ALA A 56 -2.07 11.44 23.66
CA ALA A 56 -1.22 10.90 24.72
C ALA A 56 0.21 11.47 24.72
N ALA A 57 0.68 12.04 23.61
CA ALA A 57 2.03 12.58 23.46
C ALA A 57 2.07 14.11 23.69
N ILE A 58 2.56 14.54 24.86
CA ILE A 58 2.51 15.94 25.33
C ILE A 58 3.48 16.91 24.61
N ASN A 59 4.37 16.46 23.72
CA ASN A 59 5.38 17.35 23.13
C ASN A 59 5.20 17.63 21.63
N ARG A 60 5.06 18.92 21.30
CA ARG A 60 5.00 19.47 19.94
C ARG A 60 6.40 19.50 19.31
N THR A 61 6.72 18.57 18.41
CA THR A 61 7.91 18.72 17.56
C THR A 61 7.56 19.34 16.21
N ARG A 62 8.19 20.48 15.92
CA ARG A 62 8.21 21.17 14.62
C ARG A 62 8.80 20.22 13.57
N LEU A 63 8.04 19.84 12.53
CA LEU A 63 8.58 18.95 11.48
C LEU A 63 7.87 19.09 10.13
N SER A 64 7.96 20.27 9.52
CA SER A 64 7.25 20.63 8.28
C SER A 64 8.12 20.73 7.01
N ALA A 65 9.38 20.30 7.01
CA ALA A 65 10.27 20.56 5.86
C ALA A 65 10.38 19.44 4.79
N ASN A 66 9.92 18.19 5.03
CA ASN A 66 10.26 17.07 4.12
C ASN A 66 9.07 16.12 3.77
N ILE A 67 7.91 16.68 3.37
CA ILE A 67 6.76 15.88 2.89
C ILE A 67 7.11 15.13 1.60
N LEU A 68 7.72 15.82 0.62
CA LEU A 68 8.07 15.22 -0.68
C LEU A 68 9.11 14.10 -0.56
N HIS A 69 10.11 14.26 0.31
CA HIS A 69 11.12 13.23 0.61
C HIS A 69 10.50 11.94 1.15
N PHE A 70 9.45 12.08 1.96
CA PHE A 70 8.72 10.92 2.47
C PHE A 70 7.83 10.29 1.38
N THR A 71 7.08 11.14 0.68
CA THR A 71 5.95 10.72 -0.14
C THR A 71 6.36 10.15 -1.50
N LEU A 72 7.29 10.79 -2.21
CA LEU A 72 7.62 10.38 -3.58
C LEU A 72 8.26 8.98 -3.66
N PRO A 73 9.33 8.65 -2.90
CA PRO A 73 9.93 7.32 -2.96
C PRO A 73 8.94 6.21 -2.60
N ALA A 74 8.10 6.46 -1.59
CA ALA A 74 7.06 5.54 -1.17
C ALA A 74 6.02 5.28 -2.26
N ALA A 75 5.53 6.36 -2.90
CA ALA A 75 4.55 6.24 -3.97
C ALA A 75 5.10 5.47 -5.17
N PHE A 76 6.35 5.72 -5.57
CA PHE A 76 6.99 4.99 -6.67
C PHE A 76 7.20 3.52 -6.35
N LEU A 77 7.70 3.18 -5.16
CA LEU A 77 7.89 1.78 -4.76
C LEU A 77 6.56 1.01 -4.69
N LEU A 78 5.51 1.65 -4.17
CA LEU A 78 4.15 1.07 -4.20
C LEU A 78 3.65 0.87 -5.61
N PHE A 79 3.84 1.87 -6.47
CA PHE A 79 3.45 1.80 -7.88
C PHE A 79 4.15 0.65 -8.60
N PHE A 80 5.48 0.57 -8.54
CA PHE A 80 6.25 -0.45 -9.25
C PHE A 80 5.96 -1.86 -8.74
N LEU A 81 5.97 -2.07 -7.42
CA LEU A 81 5.70 -3.39 -6.84
C LEU A 81 4.23 -3.79 -6.99
N GLY A 82 3.31 -2.83 -6.87
CA GLY A 82 1.89 -3.05 -7.14
C GLY A 82 1.63 -3.43 -8.61
N LEU A 83 2.26 -2.71 -9.56
CA LEU A 83 2.17 -3.02 -10.98
C LEU A 83 2.76 -4.41 -11.28
N LEU A 84 3.90 -4.75 -10.67
CA LEU A 84 4.53 -6.07 -10.81
C LEU A 84 3.64 -7.17 -10.25
N LEU A 85 3.02 -6.98 -9.09
CA LEU A 85 2.07 -7.95 -8.53
C LEU A 85 0.85 -8.15 -9.43
N TYR A 86 0.28 -7.04 -9.91
CA TYR A 86 -0.92 -7.08 -10.76
C TYR A 86 -0.63 -7.77 -12.09
N THR A 87 0.40 -7.32 -12.81
CA THR A 87 0.83 -7.94 -14.09
C THR A 87 1.32 -9.38 -13.88
N GLY A 88 2.11 -9.61 -12.84
CA GLY A 88 2.69 -10.90 -12.49
C GLY A 88 1.63 -11.96 -12.22
N ALA A 89 0.49 -11.59 -11.63
CA ALA A 89 -0.64 -12.51 -11.44
C ALA A 89 -1.14 -13.10 -12.77
N PHE A 90 -1.23 -12.29 -13.83
CA PHE A 90 -1.59 -12.79 -15.17
C PHE A 90 -0.50 -13.70 -15.72
N PHE A 91 0.77 -13.30 -15.64
CA PHE A 91 1.89 -14.09 -16.16
C PHE A 91 2.04 -15.46 -15.48
N VAL A 92 1.93 -15.49 -14.15
CA VAL A 92 2.06 -16.74 -13.36
C VAL A 92 0.90 -17.68 -13.66
N THR A 93 -0.31 -17.14 -13.82
CA THR A 93 -1.49 -17.96 -14.14
C THR A 93 -1.45 -18.47 -15.58
N GLN A 94 -1.08 -17.63 -16.56
CA GLN A 94 -0.93 -18.03 -17.97
C GLN A 94 0.14 -19.10 -18.18
N ARG A 95 1.21 -19.08 -17.38
CA ARG A 95 2.26 -20.11 -17.42
C ARG A 95 1.91 -21.38 -16.64
N GLY A 96 0.71 -21.47 -16.06
CA GLY A 96 0.29 -22.61 -15.26
C GLY A 96 1.06 -22.77 -13.94
N LEU A 97 1.76 -21.72 -13.49
CA LEU A 97 2.51 -21.72 -12.23
C LEU A 97 1.60 -21.53 -11.01
N ALA A 98 0.45 -20.88 -11.20
CA ALA A 98 -0.63 -20.80 -10.23
C ALA A 98 -1.91 -21.33 -10.85
N THR A 99 -2.53 -22.29 -10.18
CA THR A 99 -3.88 -22.76 -10.52
C THR A 99 -4.88 -22.04 -9.64
N ILE A 100 -5.85 -21.37 -10.26
CA ILE A 100 -6.96 -20.75 -9.55
C ILE A 100 -8.06 -21.80 -9.41
N GLU A 101 -8.32 -22.23 -8.19
CA GLU A 101 -9.43 -23.12 -7.89
C GLU A 101 -10.75 -22.34 -8.01
N MET A 102 -11.62 -22.79 -8.91
CA MET A 102 -12.96 -22.24 -9.09
C MET A 102 -13.86 -22.69 -7.95
N THR A 103 -13.85 -21.95 -6.85
CA THR A 103 -14.75 -22.21 -5.72
C THR A 103 -16.16 -21.67 -6.02
N PRO A 104 -17.23 -22.31 -5.51
CA PRO A 104 -18.60 -21.81 -5.67
C PRO A 104 -18.78 -20.37 -5.15
N GLU A 105 -18.04 -20.01 -4.10
CA GLU A 105 -17.98 -18.65 -3.57
C GLU A 105 -17.41 -17.67 -4.59
N MET A 106 -16.26 -17.98 -5.20
CA MET A 106 -15.62 -17.12 -6.20
C MET A 106 -16.54 -16.89 -7.42
N VAL A 107 -17.23 -17.93 -7.87
CA VAL A 107 -18.21 -17.83 -8.96
C VAL A 107 -19.35 -16.88 -8.59
N GLY A 108 -19.93 -17.05 -7.39
CA GLY A 108 -21.01 -16.18 -6.93
C GLY A 108 -20.61 -14.70 -6.79
N VAL A 109 -19.37 -14.43 -6.34
CA VAL A 109 -18.83 -13.06 -6.28
C VAL A 109 -18.68 -12.48 -7.69
N ILE A 110 -18.09 -13.24 -8.63
CA ILE A 110 -17.87 -12.80 -10.01
C ILE A 110 -19.19 -12.45 -10.68
N GLU A 111 -20.18 -13.34 -10.61
CA GLU A 111 -21.47 -13.16 -11.29
C GLU A 111 -22.23 -11.94 -10.71
N ARG A 112 -22.19 -11.77 -9.38
CA ARG A 112 -22.80 -10.61 -8.72
C ARG A 112 -22.13 -9.30 -9.12
N THR A 113 -20.81 -9.23 -9.06
CA THR A 113 -20.09 -7.99 -9.38
C THR A 113 -20.17 -7.67 -10.87
N ALA A 114 -20.18 -8.68 -11.74
CA ALA A 114 -20.42 -8.51 -13.17
C ALA A 114 -21.88 -8.18 -13.51
N ARG A 115 -22.82 -8.31 -12.54
CA ARG A 115 -24.27 -8.11 -12.72
C ARG A 115 -24.86 -8.99 -13.83
N VAL A 116 -24.43 -10.24 -13.88
CA VAL A 116 -24.89 -11.22 -14.85
C VAL A 116 -25.73 -12.31 -14.18
N ALA A 117 -26.56 -13.00 -14.96
CA ALA A 117 -27.37 -14.10 -14.43
C ALA A 117 -26.47 -15.29 -14.02
N PRO A 118 -26.80 -16.01 -12.94
CA PRO A 118 -26.03 -17.19 -12.56
C PRO A 118 -25.94 -18.22 -13.67
N GLY A 119 -24.73 -18.72 -13.95
CA GLY A 119 -24.46 -19.69 -15.02
C GLY A 119 -24.47 -19.12 -16.44
N SER A 120 -24.56 -17.80 -16.62
CA SER A 120 -24.57 -17.18 -17.95
C SER A 120 -23.19 -17.01 -18.58
N LEU A 121 -22.12 -17.01 -17.76
CA LEU A 121 -20.75 -16.88 -18.24
C LEU A 121 -20.25 -18.21 -18.79
N SER A 122 -19.59 -18.18 -19.94
CA SER A 122 -18.84 -19.35 -20.43
C SER A 122 -17.69 -19.67 -19.47
N GLY A 123 -17.23 -20.94 -19.46
CA GLY A 123 -16.13 -21.36 -18.59
C GLY A 123 -14.83 -20.58 -18.81
N GLU A 124 -14.58 -20.16 -20.05
CA GLU A 124 -13.42 -19.33 -20.40
C GLU A 124 -13.55 -17.89 -19.87
N GLU A 125 -14.71 -17.26 -20.06
CA GLU A 125 -14.98 -15.91 -19.54
C GLU A 125 -14.92 -15.87 -18.01
N LEU A 126 -15.47 -16.90 -17.37
CA LEU A 126 -15.44 -17.06 -15.93
C LEU A 126 -14.00 -17.16 -15.42
N TYR A 127 -13.17 -18.00 -16.05
CA TYR A 127 -11.77 -18.17 -15.69
C TYR A 127 -10.98 -16.87 -15.87
N ASN A 128 -11.09 -16.22 -17.04
CA ASN A 128 -10.41 -14.95 -17.32
C ASN A 128 -10.81 -13.86 -16.31
N THR A 129 -12.08 -13.85 -15.91
CA THR A 129 -12.57 -12.94 -14.89
C THR A 129 -12.00 -13.29 -13.51
N ALA A 130 -11.94 -14.55 -13.14
CA ALA A 130 -11.35 -14.99 -11.88
C ALA A 130 -9.86 -14.61 -11.74
N VAL A 131 -9.09 -14.72 -12.83
CA VAL A 131 -7.68 -14.25 -12.87
C VAL A 131 -7.61 -12.77 -12.53
N ARG A 132 -8.45 -11.94 -13.16
CA ARG A 132 -8.49 -10.50 -12.93
C ARG A 132 -8.85 -10.17 -11.47
N TYR A 133 -9.89 -10.78 -10.93
CA TYR A 133 -10.32 -10.51 -9.53
C TYR A 133 -9.28 -11.01 -8.52
N SER A 134 -8.57 -12.09 -8.82
CA SER A 134 -7.46 -12.58 -7.99
C SER A 134 -6.29 -11.59 -8.01
N ALA A 135 -5.94 -11.05 -9.19
CA ALA A 135 -4.92 -10.01 -9.31
C ALA A 135 -5.30 -8.74 -8.53
N GLN A 136 -6.57 -8.30 -8.63
CA GLN A 136 -7.10 -7.17 -7.86
C GLN A 136 -7.06 -7.42 -6.35
N THR A 137 -7.47 -8.60 -5.90
CA THR A 137 -7.47 -8.95 -4.47
C THR A 137 -6.05 -8.97 -3.90
N ALA A 138 -5.09 -9.51 -4.66
CA ALA A 138 -3.68 -9.47 -4.28
C ALA A 138 -3.12 -8.05 -4.19
N LEU A 139 -3.50 -7.20 -5.15
CA LEU A 139 -3.12 -5.81 -5.19
C LEU A 139 -3.70 -5.02 -4.00
N VAL A 140 -4.97 -5.20 -3.69
CA VAL A 140 -5.63 -4.61 -2.50
C VAL A 140 -4.93 -5.04 -1.23
N THR A 141 -4.65 -6.33 -1.09
CA THR A 141 -3.93 -6.87 0.06
C THR A 141 -2.59 -6.17 0.23
N PHE A 142 -1.80 -6.06 -0.84
CA PHE A 142 -0.52 -5.39 -0.82
C PHE A 142 -0.64 -3.90 -0.43
N PHE A 143 -1.60 -3.17 -0.99
CA PHE A 143 -1.84 -1.75 -0.66
C PHE A 143 -2.33 -1.54 0.78
N VAL A 144 -3.15 -2.46 1.30
CA VAL A 144 -3.60 -2.41 2.69
C VAL A 144 -2.43 -2.64 3.64
N LEU A 145 -1.65 -3.71 3.43
CA LEU A 145 -0.52 -4.02 4.30
C LEU A 145 0.53 -2.91 4.29
N THR A 146 0.91 -2.43 3.11
CA THR A 146 1.91 -1.36 3.00
C THR A 146 1.37 -0.02 3.53
N GLY A 147 0.10 0.29 3.32
CA GLY A 147 -0.57 1.47 3.90
C GLY A 147 -0.59 1.45 5.43
N ILE A 148 -0.87 0.30 6.04
CA ILE A 148 -0.79 0.14 7.49
C ILE A 148 0.67 0.26 7.96
N LEU A 149 1.64 -0.34 7.25
CA LEU A 149 3.06 -0.23 7.60
C LEU A 149 3.59 1.21 7.49
N LEU A 150 3.09 2.02 6.55
CA LEU A 150 3.43 3.44 6.46
C LEU A 150 3.08 4.20 7.76
N MET A 151 2.03 3.80 8.47
CA MET A 151 1.69 4.34 9.79
C MET A 151 2.81 4.10 10.80
N VAL A 152 3.34 2.87 10.83
CA VAL A 152 4.44 2.48 11.73
C VAL A 152 5.69 3.28 11.40
N PHE A 153 5.96 3.55 10.12
CA PHE A 153 7.07 4.42 9.72
C PHE A 153 6.84 5.90 10.02
N ALA A 154 5.59 6.35 10.02
CA ALA A 154 5.26 7.71 10.38
C ALA A 154 5.51 7.99 11.87
N ASP A 155 5.26 6.99 12.74
CA ASP A 155 5.43 7.06 14.19
C ASP A 155 6.21 5.82 14.72
N PRO A 156 7.55 5.80 14.53
CA PRO A 156 8.36 4.60 14.66
C PRO A 156 8.51 4.11 16.11
N PRO A 157 8.04 2.89 16.45
CA PRO A 157 8.06 2.37 17.82
C PRO A 157 9.45 1.96 18.31
N VAL A 158 10.37 1.69 17.37
CA VAL A 158 11.77 1.35 17.64
C VAL A 158 12.69 2.13 16.72
N ARG A 159 13.93 2.39 17.16
CA ARG A 159 14.97 3.10 16.39
C ARG A 159 15.24 2.50 15.02
N TRP A 160 14.93 1.21 14.84
CA TRP A 160 15.03 0.58 13.54
C TRP A 160 14.11 1.29 12.53
N PHE A 161 12.84 1.57 12.85
CA PHE A 161 11.91 2.26 11.95
C PHE A 161 12.16 3.77 11.81
N ALA A 162 13.06 4.36 12.60
CA ALA A 162 13.45 5.75 12.49
C ALA A 162 14.30 5.97 11.22
N GLY A 163 13.63 6.46 10.17
CA GLY A 163 14.22 6.83 8.89
C GLY A 163 13.46 7.96 8.21
N GLY A 164 12.13 7.97 8.29
CA GLY A 164 11.28 9.05 7.79
C GLY A 164 10.82 10.08 8.83
N SER A 165 10.97 9.78 10.13
CA SER A 165 10.60 10.65 11.25
C SER A 165 11.49 10.39 12.48
N PRO A 166 11.65 11.37 13.40
CA PRO A 166 12.46 11.20 14.59
C PRO A 166 11.83 10.19 15.56
N PHE A 167 12.67 9.36 16.17
CA PHE A 167 12.27 8.37 17.18
C PHE A 167 11.78 9.05 18.48
N GLN A 168 10.64 8.61 19.00
CA GLN A 168 10.15 8.99 20.33
C GLN A 168 9.95 7.73 21.18
N HIS A 169 10.46 7.75 22.42
CA HIS A 169 10.32 6.61 23.34
C HIS A 169 8.86 6.48 23.79
N GLY A 170 8.31 5.25 23.81
CA GLY A 170 7.02 4.93 24.43
C GLY A 170 5.80 4.80 23.49
N GLN A 171 5.97 4.89 22.17
CA GLN A 171 4.87 4.88 21.20
C GLN A 171 4.45 3.46 20.72
N TRP A 172 4.33 2.48 21.62
CA TRP A 172 3.97 1.11 21.24
C TRP A 172 2.54 0.97 20.70
N LEU A 173 1.67 1.95 20.95
CA LEU A 173 0.28 1.97 20.51
C LEU A 173 0.15 2.06 18.97
N SER A 174 1.08 2.73 18.27
CA SER A 174 1.10 2.76 16.80
C SER A 174 1.38 1.36 16.23
N ALA A 175 2.32 0.64 16.83
CA ALA A 175 2.65 -0.74 16.48
C ALA A 175 1.50 -1.70 16.82
N ALA A 176 0.91 -1.58 18.01
CA ALA A 176 -0.25 -2.38 18.41
C ALA A 176 -1.45 -2.13 17.49
N GLY A 177 -1.69 -0.87 17.12
CA GLY A 177 -2.72 -0.49 16.14
C GLY A 177 -2.48 -1.09 14.77
N ALA A 178 -1.23 -1.07 14.28
CA ALA A 178 -0.88 -1.70 13.01
C ALA A 178 -1.10 -3.22 13.05
N VAL A 179 -0.70 -3.90 14.14
CA VAL A 179 -0.96 -5.33 14.34
C VAL A 179 -2.47 -5.61 14.36
N ALA A 180 -3.25 -4.80 15.08
CA ALA A 180 -4.70 -4.94 15.15
C ALA A 180 -5.38 -4.74 13.78
N LEU A 181 -4.92 -3.75 13.00
CA LEU A 181 -5.45 -3.50 11.65
C LEU A 181 -5.08 -4.62 10.67
N ILE A 182 -3.84 -5.13 10.72
CA ILE A 182 -3.43 -6.27 9.89
C ILE A 182 -4.26 -7.51 10.26
N ALA A 183 -4.40 -7.80 11.56
CA ALA A 183 -5.22 -8.91 12.03
C ALA A 183 -6.68 -8.75 11.59
N GLY A 184 -7.27 -7.56 11.76
CA GLY A 184 -8.63 -7.26 11.30
C GLY A 184 -8.80 -7.44 9.80
N TYR A 185 -7.82 -7.04 9.00
CA TYR A 185 -7.84 -7.27 7.55
C TYR A 185 -7.76 -8.76 7.19
N TYR A 186 -6.92 -9.54 7.87
CA TYR A 186 -6.88 -11.00 7.67
C TYR A 186 -8.18 -11.68 8.10
N VAL A 187 -8.88 -11.18 9.13
CA VAL A 187 -10.23 -11.66 9.47
C VAL A 187 -11.19 -11.45 8.29
N VAL A 188 -11.12 -10.30 7.60
CA VAL A 188 -11.92 -10.08 6.37
C VAL A 188 -11.57 -11.12 5.31
N LEU A 189 -10.29 -11.44 5.10
CA LEU A 189 -9.87 -12.44 4.11
C LEU A 189 -10.30 -13.88 4.47
N LEU A 190 -10.48 -14.18 5.76
CA LEU A 190 -10.84 -15.52 6.23
C LEU A 190 -12.35 -15.76 6.28
N VAL A 191 -13.16 -14.71 6.44
CA VAL A 191 -14.61 -14.82 6.56
C VAL A 191 -15.27 -14.63 5.18
N PRO A 192 -15.92 -15.66 4.60
CA PRO A 192 -16.51 -15.59 3.25
C PRO A 192 -17.46 -14.41 3.06
N GLY A 193 -18.36 -14.16 4.02
CA GLY A 193 -19.32 -13.05 3.92
C GLY A 193 -18.66 -11.66 3.91
N LEU A 194 -17.51 -11.49 4.58
CA LEU A 194 -16.76 -10.24 4.52
C LEU A 194 -15.99 -10.11 3.20
N ARG A 195 -15.39 -11.21 2.71
CA ARG A 195 -14.77 -11.22 1.37
C ARG A 195 -15.76 -10.81 0.30
N GLU A 196 -16.93 -11.42 0.32
CA GLU A 196 -18.01 -11.18 -0.62
C GLU A 196 -18.52 -9.73 -0.55
N PHE A 197 -18.69 -9.16 0.65
CA PHE A 197 -19.08 -7.76 0.82
C PHE A 197 -18.07 -6.79 0.18
N PHE A 198 -16.77 -7.11 0.26
CA PHE A 198 -15.70 -6.29 -0.32
C PHE A 198 -15.27 -6.72 -1.73
N GLU A 199 -16.00 -7.65 -2.36
CA GLU A 199 -15.68 -8.20 -3.69
C GLU A 199 -14.24 -8.76 -3.78
N LEU A 200 -13.80 -9.39 -2.69
CA LEU A 200 -12.53 -10.10 -2.60
C LEU A 200 -12.77 -11.56 -2.96
N VAL A 201 -11.82 -12.15 -3.67
CA VAL A 201 -11.88 -13.57 -4.03
C VAL A 201 -10.80 -14.37 -3.28
N PRO A 202 -11.05 -15.66 -2.98
CA PRO A 202 -10.04 -16.49 -2.32
C PRO A 202 -8.77 -16.57 -3.18
N LEU A 203 -7.63 -16.29 -2.54
CA LEU A 203 -6.34 -16.25 -3.21
C LEU A 203 -5.60 -17.60 -3.10
N PRO A 204 -4.93 -18.07 -4.17
CA PRO A 204 -4.03 -19.21 -4.08
C PRO A 204 -2.86 -18.95 -3.10
N PRO A 205 -2.24 -20.00 -2.53
CA PRO A 205 -1.09 -19.84 -1.62
C PRO A 205 0.08 -19.09 -2.25
N LEU A 206 0.33 -19.28 -3.56
CA LEU A 206 1.40 -18.59 -4.28
C LEU A 206 1.18 -17.07 -4.32
N PHE A 207 -0.07 -16.62 -4.40
CA PHE A 207 -0.41 -15.19 -4.39
C PHE A 207 -0.11 -14.59 -3.01
N HIS A 208 -0.46 -15.30 -1.93
CA HIS A 208 -0.11 -14.89 -0.56
C HIS A 208 1.41 -14.77 -0.36
N ALA A 209 2.18 -15.73 -0.87
CA ALA A 209 3.64 -15.68 -0.83
C ALA A 209 4.19 -14.48 -1.61
N ALA A 210 3.69 -14.24 -2.83
CA ALA A 210 4.10 -13.11 -3.66
C ALA A 210 3.80 -11.76 -2.99
N ILE A 211 2.62 -11.62 -2.37
CA ILE A 211 2.23 -10.43 -1.61
C ILE A 211 3.18 -10.23 -0.43
N LEU A 212 3.41 -11.27 0.38
CA LEU A 212 4.28 -11.18 1.56
C LEU A 212 5.71 -10.78 1.17
N VAL A 213 6.28 -11.44 0.16
CA VAL A 213 7.61 -11.11 -0.37
C VAL A 213 7.66 -9.68 -0.87
N SER A 214 6.65 -9.24 -1.62
CA SER A 214 6.58 -7.86 -2.14
C SER A 214 6.43 -6.83 -1.02
N THR A 215 5.63 -7.09 0.00
CA THR A 215 5.47 -6.22 1.18
C THR A 215 6.77 -6.12 1.97
N VAL A 216 7.47 -7.25 2.18
CA VAL A 216 8.77 -7.27 2.87
C VAL A 216 9.83 -6.55 2.04
N LEU A 217 9.90 -6.82 0.74
CA LEU A 217 10.81 -6.12 -0.19
C LEU A 217 10.55 -4.62 -0.18
N TRP A 218 9.27 -4.22 -0.28
CA TRP A 218 8.85 -2.82 -0.19
C TRP A 218 9.35 -2.19 1.11
N LEU A 219 9.17 -2.85 2.26
CA LEU A 219 9.60 -2.35 3.57
C LEU A 219 11.10 -2.05 3.58
N PHE A 220 11.92 -2.98 3.07
CA PHE A 220 13.38 -2.79 3.03
C PHE A 220 13.81 -1.72 2.04
N LEU A 221 13.24 -1.69 0.83
CA LEU A 221 13.52 -0.67 -0.18
C LEU A 221 13.11 0.72 0.31
N GLN A 222 11.96 0.81 0.97
CA GLN A 222 11.45 2.06 1.52
C GLN A 222 12.40 2.62 2.58
N ARG A 223 12.81 1.76 3.51
CA ARG A 223 13.79 2.09 4.53
C ARG A 223 15.10 2.57 3.91
N TYR A 224 15.59 1.85 2.91
CA TYR A 224 16.83 2.20 2.21
C TYR A 224 16.70 3.56 1.53
N ALA A 225 15.60 3.81 0.82
CA ALA A 225 15.35 5.05 0.11
C ALA A 225 15.41 6.28 1.02
N TRP A 226 14.83 6.17 2.23
CA TRP A 226 14.91 7.23 3.24
C TRP A 226 16.29 7.36 3.88
N ARG A 227 16.97 6.25 4.19
CA ARG A 227 18.31 6.33 4.82
C ARG A 227 19.40 6.83 3.88
N ALA A 228 19.27 6.56 2.59
CA ALA A 228 20.23 6.99 1.58
C ALA A 228 19.91 8.37 1.00
N ASN A 229 18.87 9.06 1.50
CA ASN A 229 18.39 10.33 1.00
C ASN A 229 18.26 10.36 -0.54
N LEU A 230 17.75 9.28 -1.14
CA LEU A 230 17.83 9.07 -2.59
C LEU A 230 17.23 10.22 -3.40
N LEU A 231 16.16 10.85 -2.90
CA LEU A 231 15.53 11.98 -3.55
C LEU A 231 16.46 13.21 -3.56
N GLU A 232 17.12 13.52 -2.46
CA GLU A 232 18.05 14.65 -2.35
C GLU A 232 19.28 14.44 -3.22
N ARG A 233 19.77 13.19 -3.26
CA ARG A 233 20.87 12.79 -4.14
C ARG A 233 20.50 12.84 -5.62
N PHE A 234 19.24 12.53 -5.96
CA PHE A 234 18.75 12.60 -7.35
C PHE A 234 18.49 14.05 -7.80
N LEU A 235 18.04 14.92 -6.89
CA LEU A 235 17.73 16.32 -7.18
C LEU A 235 18.91 17.28 -6.98
N ASP A 236 20.08 16.76 -6.56
CA ASP A 236 21.33 17.49 -6.32
C ASP A 236 21.14 18.77 -5.48
N ILE A 237 20.28 18.69 -4.46
CA ILE A 237 19.93 19.85 -3.61
C ILE A 237 21.10 20.11 -2.64
N PRO A 238 21.72 21.30 -2.65
CA PRO A 238 22.82 21.62 -1.75
C PRO A 238 22.40 21.55 -0.29
N HIS A 239 23.21 20.92 0.56
CA HIS A 239 23.00 20.96 2.01
C HIS A 239 23.18 22.41 2.51
N GLY A 240 22.27 22.86 3.38
CA GLY A 240 22.20 24.24 3.89
C GLY A 240 23.44 24.75 4.63
N ASP A 241 24.46 23.91 4.87
CA ASP A 241 25.74 24.32 5.47
C ASP A 241 26.52 25.32 4.60
N ASN A 242 26.28 25.36 3.28
CA ASN A 242 26.97 26.28 2.37
C ASN A 242 26.34 27.68 2.28
N ILE A 243 25.17 27.92 2.90
CA ILE A 243 24.50 29.24 2.85
C ILE A 243 25.16 30.22 3.85
N SER A 244 25.78 29.71 4.92
CA SER A 244 26.47 30.56 5.89
C SER A 244 27.80 31.11 5.34
N ALA A 245 28.51 30.32 4.51
CA ALA A 245 29.78 30.74 3.89
C ALA A 245 29.59 31.82 2.80
N ALA A 246 28.46 31.82 2.09
CA ALA A 246 28.20 32.81 1.03
C ALA A 246 27.78 34.19 1.55
N LYS A 247 27.41 34.31 2.83
CA LYS A 247 26.98 35.60 3.43
C LYS A 247 28.12 36.38 4.06
N THR A 248 29.28 35.76 4.27
CA THR A 248 30.46 36.38 4.89
C THR A 248 31.41 37.06 3.89
N ASP A 249 31.22 36.87 2.58
CA ASP A 249 32.12 37.41 1.55
C ASP A 249 31.55 38.64 0.81
N GLY A 250 30.43 39.19 1.30
CA GLY A 250 29.72 40.32 0.69
C GLY A 250 29.79 41.62 1.49
N SER A 251 30.65 41.72 2.50
CA SER A 251 30.86 42.94 3.28
C SER A 251 32.31 43.41 3.19
N VAL A 252 32.68 44.02 2.06
CA VAL A 252 33.71 45.07 1.97
C VAL A 252 33.23 46.11 0.95
#